data_AF-A0A533ZMP9-F1
#
_entry.id   AF-A0A533ZMP9-F1
#
_cell.length_a   1.000
_cell.length_b   1.000
_cell.length_c   1.000
_cell.angle_alpha   90.00
_cell.angle_beta   90.00
_cell.angle_gamma   90.00
#
_symmetry.space_group_name_H-M   'P 1'
#
loop_
_entity.id
_entity.type
_entity.pdbx_description
1 polymer ?
#
loop_
_entity_poly.entity_id
_entity_poly.type
_entity_poly.pdbx_seq_one_letter_code
_entity_poly.pdbx_strand_id
1 'polypeptide(L)'
;MSAGEGKMLGAAFELLLSKLDRRPVLFDIGAAVAPPEVWQPIAPHSVYVGFDPDLREMQTRTDHPYHQTIIVNEAVTGDAGRSHAHFYFTKSPTCSSTLKPDAASLGEYLFADLFIVEREAGVRATTLDAVLDRLALPGVDWLKTDSQGTDLRLFESLKPDRRARVLALDLEPGLIDAYVGEDLFVDAHKQLLKSGFWLSNLEVQGTVKMRSSTLRRLKSMEPDPAFDQAATSIKISPGWVNARYLRTLSWLAQGDFSKRDYVVLWVFACLDAQLGFAGDLAVEYEKRFGQDDTSRFMLSEALRAIRRLGSQRQSVFDKAKALFPFRLK
;
A
#
# COMPACT_ATOMS: atom_id res chain seq x y z
N MET A 1 -11.37 -7.53 -8.22
CA MET A 1 -11.49 -8.90 -8.78
C MET A 1 -12.83 -9.48 -8.36
N SER A 2 -13.50 -10.26 -9.22
CA SER A 2 -14.70 -11.00 -8.81
C SER A 2 -14.35 -12.18 -7.88
N ALA A 3 -15.29 -12.65 -7.05
CA ALA A 3 -15.05 -13.73 -6.09
C ALA A 3 -14.56 -15.06 -6.72
N GLY A 4 -14.90 -15.32 -7.99
CA GLY A 4 -14.41 -16.48 -8.74
C GLY A 4 -12.99 -16.31 -9.29
N GLU A 5 -12.56 -15.08 -9.58
CA GLU A 5 -11.20 -14.76 -10.04
C GLU A 5 -10.19 -14.89 -8.91
N GLY A 6 -10.55 -14.41 -7.71
CA GLY A 6 -9.71 -14.53 -6.51
C GLY A 6 -9.38 -15.99 -6.14
N LYS A 7 -10.35 -16.91 -6.27
CA LYS A 7 -10.14 -18.35 -5.98
C LYS A 7 -9.18 -19.04 -6.95
N MET A 8 -9.23 -18.72 -8.24
CA MET A 8 -8.35 -19.33 -9.24
C MET A 8 -6.90 -18.83 -9.12
N LEU A 9 -6.71 -17.52 -8.94
CA LEU A 9 -5.40 -16.93 -8.70
C LEU A 9 -4.80 -17.45 -7.39
N GLY A 10 -5.61 -17.67 -6.35
CA GLY A 10 -5.19 -18.29 -5.10
C GLY A 10 -4.49 -19.65 -5.30
N ALA A 11 -5.09 -20.56 -6.07
CA ALA A 11 -4.48 -21.87 -6.36
C ALA A 11 -3.17 -21.76 -7.17
N ALA A 12 -3.09 -20.78 -8.08
CA ALA A 12 -1.88 -20.50 -8.83
C ALA A 12 -0.74 -19.97 -7.95
N PHE A 13 -1.08 -19.08 -7.01
CA PHE A 13 -0.12 -18.56 -6.04
C PHE A 13 0.35 -19.64 -5.08
N GLU A 14 -0.54 -20.51 -4.59
CA GLU A 14 -0.18 -21.65 -3.75
C GLU A 14 0.87 -22.54 -4.43
N LEU A 15 0.64 -22.90 -5.70
CA LEU A 15 1.57 -23.75 -6.46
C LEU A 15 2.96 -23.13 -6.64
N LEU A 16 3.04 -21.83 -6.91
CA LEU A 16 4.31 -21.14 -7.11
C LEU A 16 5.02 -20.85 -5.80
N LEU A 17 4.31 -20.27 -4.82
CA LEU A 17 4.89 -19.83 -3.56
C LEU A 17 5.31 -21.01 -2.67
N SER A 18 4.65 -22.16 -2.76
CA SER A 18 5.05 -23.39 -2.05
C SER A 18 6.38 -23.98 -2.53
N LYS A 19 6.82 -23.65 -3.75
CA LYS A 19 8.09 -24.12 -4.34
C LYS A 19 9.25 -23.16 -4.15
N LEU A 20 9.01 -21.99 -3.53
CA LEU A 20 10.07 -21.02 -3.32
C LEU A 20 10.94 -21.41 -2.12
N ASP A 21 12.25 -21.25 -2.29
CA ASP A 21 13.24 -21.48 -1.21
C ASP A 21 13.03 -20.53 -0.02
N ARG A 22 12.44 -19.35 -0.27
CA ARG A 22 12.07 -18.37 0.76
C ARG A 22 10.70 -17.75 0.51
N ARG A 23 9.93 -17.64 1.58
CA ARG A 23 8.61 -17.00 1.60
C ARG A 23 8.70 -15.49 1.35
N PRO A 24 7.65 -14.84 0.81
CA PRO A 24 7.54 -13.39 0.79
C PRO A 24 7.54 -12.79 2.20
N VAL A 25 8.29 -11.70 2.39
CA VAL A 25 8.28 -10.90 3.63
C VAL A 25 7.58 -9.58 3.36
N LEU A 26 6.51 -9.32 4.11
CA LEU A 26 5.61 -8.19 3.96
C LEU A 26 5.69 -7.33 5.22
N PHE A 27 6.08 -6.07 5.07
CA PHE A 27 6.14 -5.11 6.18
C PHE A 27 5.01 -4.11 6.06
N ASP A 28 4.29 -3.88 7.15
CA ASP A 28 3.17 -2.93 7.25
C ASP A 28 3.45 -1.92 8.36
N ILE A 29 3.92 -0.72 7.99
CA ILE A 29 4.08 0.38 8.93
C ILE A 29 2.75 1.15 9.04
N GLY A 30 2.30 1.40 10.27
CA GLY A 30 0.96 1.94 10.55
C GLY A 30 -0.09 0.84 10.66
N ALA A 31 0.28 -0.31 11.26
CA ALA A 31 -0.55 -1.51 11.33
C ALA A 31 -1.62 -1.47 12.45
N ALA A 32 -2.17 -0.29 12.78
CA ALA A 32 -3.28 -0.13 13.71
C ALA A 32 -4.54 -0.89 13.25
N VAL A 33 -4.74 -0.99 11.94
CA VAL A 33 -5.91 -1.61 11.30
C VAL A 33 -5.56 -2.96 10.65
N ALA A 34 -6.54 -3.58 9.98
CA ALA A 34 -6.33 -4.84 9.29
C ALA A 34 -5.26 -4.72 8.19
N PRO A 35 -4.44 -5.78 7.95
CA PRO A 35 -3.48 -5.79 6.86
C PRO A 35 -4.13 -5.52 5.49
N PRO A 36 -3.37 -5.00 4.50
CA PRO A 36 -3.87 -4.72 3.16
C PRO A 36 -4.62 -5.90 2.54
N GLU A 37 -5.84 -5.66 2.03
CA GLU A 37 -6.69 -6.71 1.44
C GLU A 37 -5.99 -7.40 0.25
N VAL A 38 -5.18 -6.65 -0.51
CA VAL A 38 -4.40 -7.18 -1.63
C VAL A 38 -3.45 -8.32 -1.24
N TRP A 39 -3.05 -8.42 0.04
CA TRP A 39 -2.16 -9.47 0.51
C TRP A 39 -2.89 -10.75 0.92
N GLN A 40 -4.21 -10.71 1.11
CA GLN A 40 -4.99 -11.87 1.55
C GLN A 40 -4.75 -13.13 0.69
N PRO A 41 -4.69 -13.07 -0.66
CA PRO A 41 -4.50 -14.27 -1.47
C PRO A 41 -3.13 -14.94 -1.31
N ILE A 42 -2.14 -14.25 -0.75
CA ILE A 42 -0.78 -14.77 -0.51
C ILE A 42 -0.43 -14.91 0.96
N ALA A 43 -1.36 -14.53 1.87
CA ALA A 43 -1.12 -14.54 3.30
C ALA A 43 -0.62 -15.92 3.79
N PRO A 44 -1.26 -17.06 3.46
CA PRO A 44 -0.82 -18.39 3.94
C PRO A 44 0.60 -18.78 3.54
N HIS A 45 1.21 -18.04 2.61
CA HIS A 45 2.55 -18.28 2.12
C HIS A 45 3.57 -17.22 2.50
N SER A 46 3.17 -16.19 3.27
CA SER A 46 3.97 -15.00 3.54
C SER A 46 4.23 -14.76 5.02
N VAL A 47 5.36 -14.14 5.34
CA VAL A 47 5.69 -13.62 6.66
C VAL A 47 5.23 -12.17 6.73
N TYR A 48 4.31 -11.86 7.64
CA TYR A 48 3.81 -10.52 7.90
C TYR A 48 4.47 -9.93 9.14
N VAL A 49 4.98 -8.69 9.02
CA VAL A 49 5.50 -7.90 10.13
C VAL A 49 4.76 -6.56 10.17
N GLY A 50 3.90 -6.39 11.17
CA GLY A 50 3.14 -5.16 11.40
C GLY A 50 3.83 -4.27 12.44
N PHE A 51 3.82 -2.96 12.22
CA PHE A 51 4.42 -1.98 13.13
C PHE A 51 3.38 -0.94 13.53
N ASP A 52 3.17 -0.77 14.84
CA ASP A 52 2.41 0.37 15.35
C ASP A 52 2.83 0.72 16.79
N PRO A 53 3.28 1.97 17.06
CA PRO A 53 3.58 2.40 18.42
C PRO A 53 2.32 2.74 19.25
N ASP A 54 1.16 2.95 18.62
CA ASP A 54 -0.09 3.32 19.26
C ASP A 54 -0.98 2.11 19.52
N LEU A 55 -1.09 1.74 20.80
CA LEU A 55 -1.81 0.53 21.20
C LEU A 55 -3.33 0.73 21.34
N ARG A 56 -3.86 1.93 21.05
CA ARG A 56 -5.29 2.26 21.25
C ARG A 56 -6.24 1.47 20.34
N GLU A 57 -5.82 1.17 19.11
CA GLU A 57 -6.66 0.53 18.08
C GLU A 57 -6.17 -0.87 17.69
N MET A 58 -5.10 -1.38 18.31
CA MET A 58 -4.52 -2.66 17.91
C MET A 58 -5.56 -3.78 17.93
N GLN A 59 -5.98 -4.21 16.75
CA GLN A 59 -6.78 -5.42 16.61
C GLN A 59 -5.89 -6.62 16.94
N THR A 60 -5.93 -7.07 18.19
CA THR A 60 -5.34 -8.36 18.60
C THR A 60 -6.17 -9.49 18.01
N ARG A 61 -6.13 -9.68 16.68
CA ARG A 61 -6.69 -10.88 16.04
C ARG A 61 -5.67 -11.99 16.19
N THR A 62 -5.99 -12.98 17.02
CA THR A 62 -5.13 -14.16 17.24
C THR A 62 -5.17 -15.17 16.10
N ASP A 63 -6.00 -14.93 15.08
CA ASP A 63 -6.11 -15.76 13.87
C ASP A 63 -5.78 -14.90 12.65
N HIS A 64 -4.50 -14.78 12.37
CA HIS A 64 -4.01 -14.16 11.15
C HIS A 64 -3.80 -15.25 10.10
N PRO A 65 -4.32 -15.08 8.86
CA PRO A 65 -4.20 -16.08 7.80
C PRO A 65 -2.78 -16.20 7.25
N TYR A 66 -1.81 -15.51 7.86
CA TYR A 66 -0.43 -15.51 7.40
C TYR A 66 0.32 -16.76 7.84
N HIS A 67 1.30 -17.19 7.05
CA HIS A 67 2.20 -18.27 7.48
C HIS A 67 2.87 -17.94 8.83
N GLN A 68 3.24 -16.68 9.01
CA GLN A 68 3.76 -16.14 10.25
C GLN A 68 3.36 -14.68 10.39
N THR A 69 2.92 -14.29 11.58
CA THR A 69 2.61 -12.90 11.94
C THR A 69 3.48 -12.47 13.11
N ILE A 70 4.11 -11.30 12.96
CA ILE A 70 4.93 -10.66 13.98
C ILE A 70 4.43 -9.23 14.13
N ILE A 71 4.13 -8.82 15.36
CA ILE A 71 3.71 -7.46 15.67
C ILE A 71 4.82 -6.76 16.45
N VAL A 72 5.24 -5.59 15.96
CA VAL A 72 6.31 -4.76 16.52
C VAL A 72 5.70 -3.47 17.05
N ASN A 73 5.53 -3.41 18.38
CA ASN A 73 4.98 -2.25 19.08
C ASN A 73 6.05 -1.18 19.33
N GLU A 74 6.63 -0.66 18.23
CA GLU A 74 7.71 0.33 18.19
C GLU A 74 7.50 1.25 16.98
N ALA A 75 7.78 2.54 17.14
CA ALA A 75 7.78 3.47 16.02
C ALA A 75 8.98 3.17 15.12
N VAL A 76 8.77 3.11 13.81
CA VAL A 76 9.86 2.98 12.85
C VAL A 76 10.43 4.37 12.58
N THR A 77 11.75 4.50 12.65
CA THR A 77 12.47 5.76 12.37
C THR A 77 13.65 5.47 11.45
N GLY A 78 14.17 6.52 10.80
CA GLY A 78 15.39 6.41 10.00
C GLY A 78 16.69 6.50 10.81
N ASP A 79 16.63 6.67 12.14
CA ASP A 79 17.80 6.90 12.99
C ASP A 79 18.09 5.67 13.88
N ALA A 80 19.16 4.94 13.54
CA ALA A 80 19.60 3.75 14.26
C ALA A 80 20.06 4.02 15.70
N GLY A 81 20.38 5.27 16.06
CA GLY A 81 20.79 5.64 17.41
C GLY A 81 19.61 5.91 18.36
N ARG A 82 18.38 5.94 17.83
CA ARG A 82 17.21 6.43 18.56
C ARG A 82 16.41 5.27 19.17
N SER A 83 16.51 5.10 20.49
CA SER A 83 15.71 4.09 21.22
C SER A 83 14.28 4.53 21.51
N HIS A 84 14.00 5.84 21.47
CA HIS A 84 12.68 6.42 21.68
C HIS A 84 12.38 7.55 20.69
N ALA A 85 11.18 7.54 20.12
CA ALA A 85 10.65 8.61 19.27
C ALA A 85 9.66 9.46 20.05
N HIS A 86 9.65 10.76 19.78
CA HIS A 86 8.56 11.62 20.24
C HIS A 86 7.33 11.32 19.39
N PHE A 87 6.17 11.19 20.02
CA PHE A 87 4.94 10.79 19.35
C PHE A 87 3.77 11.69 19.77
N TYR A 88 3.02 12.16 18.78
CA TYR A 88 1.85 13.01 18.94
C TYR A 88 0.59 12.14 18.86
N PHE A 89 -0.02 11.88 20.01
CA PHE A 89 -1.29 11.15 20.08
C PHE A 89 -2.42 12.12 19.78
N THR A 90 -3.00 11.99 18.60
CA THR A 90 -4.15 12.77 18.16
C THR A 90 -5.46 12.13 18.58
N LYS A 91 -6.55 12.91 18.46
CA LYS A 91 -7.93 12.48 18.71
C LYS A 91 -8.29 11.22 17.92
N SER A 92 -7.95 11.18 16.63
CA SER A 92 -8.01 9.94 15.84
C SER A 92 -6.69 9.19 15.97
N PRO A 93 -6.64 7.94 16.45
CA PRO A 93 -5.41 7.17 16.54
C PRO A 93 -4.69 6.99 15.20
N THR A 94 -5.44 6.85 14.11
CA THR A 94 -4.89 6.75 12.74
C THR A 94 -4.22 8.03 12.24
N CYS A 95 -4.39 9.17 12.91
CA CYS A 95 -3.71 10.43 12.59
C CYS A 95 -2.53 10.71 13.55
N SER A 96 -2.17 9.75 14.40
CA SER A 96 -1.07 9.91 15.34
C SER A 96 0.25 9.60 14.65
N SER A 97 1.28 10.40 14.94
CA SER A 97 2.54 10.33 14.20
C SER A 97 3.74 10.74 15.05
N THR A 98 4.92 10.42 14.55
CA THR A 98 6.18 11.02 15.03
C THR A 98 6.36 12.45 14.51
N LEU A 99 5.61 12.85 13.49
CA LEU A 99 5.53 14.24 13.01
C LEU A 99 4.41 15.00 13.71
N LYS A 100 4.64 16.29 13.93
CA LYS A 100 3.66 17.18 14.50
C LYS A 100 2.59 17.53 13.45
N PRO A 101 1.29 17.38 13.73
CA PRO A 101 0.25 17.87 12.83
C PRO A 101 0.37 19.38 12.59
N ASP A 102 0.19 19.83 11.35
CA ASP A 102 0.13 21.25 10.99
C ASP A 102 -1.29 21.78 11.17
N ALA A 103 -1.60 22.20 12.41
CA ALA A 103 -2.92 22.72 12.75
C ALA A 103 -3.34 23.94 11.91
N ALA A 104 -2.40 24.75 11.41
CA ALA A 104 -2.72 25.93 10.62
C ALA A 104 -3.23 25.51 9.23
N SER A 105 -2.50 24.60 8.58
CA SER A 105 -2.88 24.07 7.26
C SER A 105 -4.12 23.18 7.33
N LEU A 106 -4.19 22.29 8.32
CA LEU A 106 -5.34 21.41 8.56
C LEU A 106 -6.62 22.17 8.89
N GLY A 107 -6.54 23.33 9.55
CA GLY A 107 -7.70 24.15 9.93
C GLY A 107 -8.58 24.60 8.76
N GLU A 108 -8.08 24.53 7.52
CA GLU A 108 -8.83 24.80 6.29
C GLU A 108 -9.73 23.63 5.82
N TYR A 109 -9.71 22.50 6.50
CA TYR A 109 -10.38 21.25 6.11
C TYR A 109 -11.33 20.75 7.22
N LEU A 110 -12.41 20.06 6.83
CA LEU A 110 -13.45 19.66 7.80
C LEU A 110 -12.97 18.62 8.82
N PHE A 111 -11.97 17.84 8.45
CA PHE A 111 -11.42 16.78 9.28
C PHE A 111 -10.37 17.27 10.31
N ALA A 112 -10.13 18.58 10.43
CA ALA A 112 -9.07 19.14 11.26
C ALA A 112 -9.10 18.62 12.69
N ASP A 113 -10.31 18.41 13.23
CA ASP A 113 -10.53 17.95 14.59
C ASP A 113 -9.97 16.54 14.85
N LEU A 114 -9.74 15.71 13.82
CA LEU A 114 -9.12 14.39 13.94
C LEU A 114 -7.65 14.46 14.37
N PHE A 115 -6.97 15.55 14.01
CA PHE A 115 -5.55 15.78 14.21
C PHE A 115 -5.23 16.57 15.49
N ILE A 116 -6.26 16.89 16.29
CA ILE A 116 -6.05 17.56 17.58
C ILE A 116 -5.19 16.66 18.46
N VAL A 117 -4.02 17.15 18.87
CA VAL A 117 -3.12 16.45 19.79
C VAL A 117 -3.73 16.44 21.18
N GLU A 118 -4.06 15.24 21.68
CA GLU A 118 -4.60 15.03 23.03
C GLU A 118 -3.48 14.77 24.04
N ARG A 119 -2.37 14.17 23.59
CA ARG A 119 -1.21 13.86 24.43
C ARG A 119 0.06 13.74 23.59
N GLU A 120 1.20 14.04 24.21
CA GLU A 120 2.52 13.78 23.65
C GLU A 120 3.29 12.83 24.59
N ALA A 121 4.03 11.86 24.03
CA ALA A 121 4.90 11.00 24.83
C ALA A 121 6.03 10.38 23.99
N GLY A 122 7.06 9.91 24.69
CA GLY A 122 8.06 9.02 24.10
C GLY A 122 7.51 7.62 23.90
N VAL A 123 7.67 7.07 22.70
CA VAL A 123 7.39 5.66 22.37
C VAL A 123 8.71 4.98 22.02
N ARG A 124 8.80 3.67 22.23
CA ARG A 124 9.98 2.90 21.78
C ARG A 124 10.12 3.06 20.28
N ALA A 125 11.36 3.17 19.82
CA ALA A 125 11.68 3.34 18.41
C ALA A 125 12.65 2.27 17.93
N THR A 126 12.56 1.98 16.64
CA THR A 126 13.39 1.02 15.93
C THR A 126 13.69 1.50 14.52
N THR A 127 14.48 0.72 13.80
CA THR A 127 14.69 0.90 12.36
C THR A 127 14.26 -0.36 11.62
N LEU A 128 13.96 -0.23 10.33
CA LEU A 128 13.64 -1.37 9.49
C LEU A 128 14.78 -2.41 9.51
N ASP A 129 16.03 -1.94 9.43
CA ASP A 129 17.21 -2.80 9.49
C ASP A 129 17.39 -3.52 10.82
N ALA A 130 17.17 -2.83 11.94
CA ALA A 130 17.27 -3.44 13.26
C ALA A 130 16.23 -4.55 13.44
N VAL A 131 15.03 -4.38 12.90
CA VAL A 131 14.00 -5.43 12.95
C VAL A 131 14.32 -6.60 12.02
N LEU A 132 14.80 -6.34 10.81
CA LEU A 132 15.29 -7.40 9.92
C LEU A 132 16.40 -8.23 10.59
N ASP A 133 17.38 -7.56 11.21
CA ASP A 133 18.49 -8.21 11.92
C ASP A 133 17.99 -9.02 13.12
N ARG A 134 17.14 -8.42 13.97
CA ARG A 134 16.56 -9.03 15.16
C ARG A 134 15.73 -10.28 14.84
N LEU A 135 15.01 -10.27 13.72
CA LEU A 135 14.14 -11.37 13.29
C LEU A 135 14.83 -12.36 12.34
N ALA A 136 16.12 -12.14 12.04
CA ALA A 136 16.87 -12.92 11.04
C ALA A 136 16.17 -13.02 9.68
N LEU A 137 15.49 -11.94 9.27
CA LEU A 137 14.80 -11.86 7.98
C LEU A 137 15.77 -11.40 6.88
N PRO A 138 15.73 -12.01 5.68
CA PRO A 138 16.71 -11.70 4.62
C PRO A 138 16.49 -10.32 3.98
N GLY A 139 15.32 -9.72 4.17
CA GLY A 139 14.92 -8.44 3.59
C GLY A 139 13.40 -8.31 3.55
N VAL A 140 12.93 -7.26 2.89
CA VAL A 140 11.50 -6.98 2.66
C VAL A 140 11.21 -7.09 1.18
N ASP A 141 10.16 -7.84 0.80
CA ASP A 141 9.74 -7.96 -0.59
C ASP A 141 8.66 -6.93 -0.93
N TRP A 142 7.70 -6.72 -0.02
CA TRP A 142 6.68 -5.66 -0.14
C TRP A 142 6.67 -4.83 1.14
N LEU A 143 6.94 -3.53 1.02
CA LEU A 143 6.89 -2.59 2.14
C LEU A 143 5.69 -1.66 1.94
N LYS A 144 4.74 -1.69 2.87
CA LYS A 144 3.74 -0.64 3.04
C LYS A 144 4.23 0.33 4.10
N THR A 145 4.15 1.62 3.81
CA THR A 145 4.29 2.66 4.81
C THR A 145 3.02 3.52 4.81
N ASP A 146 2.42 3.60 5.99
CA ASP A 146 1.43 4.59 6.37
C ASP A 146 1.90 5.17 7.70
N SER A 147 2.91 6.02 7.60
CA SER A 147 3.59 6.61 8.76
C SER A 147 3.21 8.06 8.97
N GLN A 148 2.11 8.48 8.33
CA GLN A 148 1.57 9.82 8.45
C GLN A 148 2.64 10.88 8.10
N GLY A 149 3.28 10.72 6.93
CA GLY A 149 4.18 11.72 6.35
C GLY A 149 5.68 11.40 6.40
N THR A 150 6.11 10.19 6.77
CA THR A 150 7.53 9.78 6.75
C THR A 150 7.82 8.63 5.78
N ASP A 151 6.93 8.44 4.82
CA ASP A 151 6.84 7.26 3.97
C ASP A 151 8.09 7.05 3.11
N LEU A 152 8.53 8.10 2.41
CA LEU A 152 9.72 8.04 1.56
C LEU A 152 10.98 7.86 2.41
N ARG A 153 11.15 8.67 3.46
CA ARG A 153 12.37 8.64 4.28
C ARG A 153 12.55 7.30 5.01
N LEU A 154 11.46 6.64 5.40
CA LEU A 154 11.52 5.30 5.99
C LEU A 154 12.00 4.28 4.97
N PHE A 155 11.47 4.29 3.75
CA PHE A 155 12.00 3.46 2.67
C PHE A 155 13.49 3.76 2.39
N GLU A 156 13.87 5.03 2.38
CA GLU A 156 15.25 5.45 2.13
C GLU A 156 16.22 5.07 3.28
N SER A 157 15.70 4.89 4.49
CA SER A 157 16.50 4.50 5.66
C SER A 157 17.01 3.07 5.62
N LEU A 158 16.40 2.19 4.82
CA LEU A 158 16.92 0.83 4.59
C LEU A 158 18.34 0.91 4.04
N LYS A 159 19.23 0.05 4.57
CA LYS A 159 20.58 -0.13 4.00
C LYS A 159 20.50 -0.34 2.48
N PRO A 160 21.40 0.26 1.68
CA PRO A 160 21.27 0.30 0.22
C PRO A 160 21.08 -1.06 -0.45
N ASP A 161 21.78 -2.08 0.02
CA ASP A 161 21.70 -3.47 -0.42
C ASP A 161 20.32 -4.08 -0.17
N ARG A 162 19.69 -3.84 0.99
CA ARG A 162 18.32 -4.28 1.30
C ARG A 162 17.28 -3.50 0.53
N ARG A 163 17.44 -2.18 0.48
CA ARG A 163 16.54 -1.25 -0.24
C ARG A 163 16.45 -1.58 -1.73
N ALA A 164 17.55 -1.99 -2.34
CA ALA A 164 17.62 -2.40 -3.74
C ALA A 164 16.81 -3.67 -4.04
N ARG A 165 16.48 -4.49 -3.04
CA ARG A 165 15.77 -5.77 -3.18
C ARG A 165 14.26 -5.70 -3.00
N VAL A 166 13.73 -4.59 -2.50
CA VAL A 166 12.28 -4.40 -2.36
C VAL A 166 11.61 -4.49 -3.74
N LEU A 167 10.56 -5.29 -3.87
CA LEU A 167 9.88 -5.54 -5.14
C LEU A 167 8.62 -4.69 -5.31
N ALA A 168 7.96 -4.35 -4.20
CA ALA A 168 6.78 -3.51 -4.19
C ALA A 168 6.76 -2.53 -3.01
N LEU A 169 6.18 -1.35 -3.24
CA LEU A 169 6.00 -0.31 -2.23
C LEU A 169 4.57 0.22 -2.27
N ASP A 170 3.93 0.33 -1.11
CA ASP A 170 2.69 1.08 -0.94
C ASP A 170 3.01 2.27 -0.01
N LEU A 171 2.82 3.51 -0.47
CA LEU A 171 3.04 4.72 0.32
C LEU A 171 1.76 5.56 0.41
N GLU A 172 1.58 6.26 1.54
CA GLU A 172 0.48 7.22 1.75
C GLU A 172 0.93 8.69 1.91
N PRO A 173 1.67 9.29 0.95
CA PRO A 173 2.17 10.65 1.09
C PRO A 173 1.08 11.71 0.89
N GLY A 174 1.25 12.85 1.55
CA GLY A 174 0.38 14.02 1.43
C GLY A 174 0.41 14.67 0.03
N LEU A 175 -0.74 15.24 -0.35
CA LEU A 175 -0.88 16.26 -1.40
C LEU A 175 -1.06 17.67 -0.80
N ILE A 176 -1.24 17.74 0.52
CA ILE A 176 -1.35 18.96 1.33
C ILE A 176 -0.43 18.80 2.54
N ASP A 177 -0.15 19.90 3.24
CA ASP A 177 0.61 19.89 4.50
C ASP A 177 -0.32 19.52 5.68
N ALA A 178 -0.49 18.23 5.94
CA ALA A 178 -1.13 17.70 7.13
C ALA A 178 -0.18 17.63 8.33
N TYR A 179 1.12 17.39 8.09
CA TYR A 179 2.16 17.32 9.11
C TYR A 179 3.35 18.20 8.76
N VAL A 180 3.99 18.75 9.80
CA VAL A 180 5.15 19.62 9.64
C VAL A 180 6.33 18.81 9.09
N GLY A 181 6.76 19.14 7.87
CA GLY A 181 7.92 18.54 7.23
C GLY A 181 7.69 17.10 6.74
N GLU A 182 6.47 16.79 6.31
CA GLU A 182 6.14 15.49 5.72
C GLU A 182 6.73 15.28 4.31
N ASP A 183 6.80 14.01 3.91
CA ASP A 183 7.14 13.61 2.55
C ASP A 183 5.90 13.76 1.64
N LEU A 184 5.95 14.72 0.70
CA LEU A 184 4.86 14.94 -0.26
C LEU A 184 4.94 13.99 -1.46
N PHE A 185 3.79 13.68 -2.07
CA PHE A 185 3.70 12.75 -3.20
C PHE A 185 4.60 13.15 -4.37
N VAL A 186 4.71 14.45 -4.68
CA VAL A 186 5.46 14.94 -5.85
C VAL A 186 6.95 14.58 -5.72
N ASP A 187 7.50 14.70 -4.52
CA ASP A 187 8.91 14.39 -4.25
C ASP A 187 9.12 12.88 -4.12
N ALA A 188 8.22 12.19 -3.40
CA ALA A 188 8.24 10.73 -3.28
C ALA A 188 8.17 10.05 -4.65
N HIS A 189 7.23 10.47 -5.51
CA HIS A 189 7.08 9.92 -6.85
C HIS A 189 8.36 10.08 -7.67
N LYS A 190 8.90 11.31 -7.73
CA LYS A 190 10.14 11.61 -8.46
C LYS A 190 11.31 10.76 -7.98
N GLN A 191 11.42 10.55 -6.67
CA GLN A 191 12.51 9.76 -6.09
C GLN A 191 12.35 8.25 -6.32
N LEU A 192 11.12 7.73 -6.25
CA LEU A 192 10.85 6.32 -6.53
C LEU A 192 11.10 5.95 -7.99
N LEU A 193 10.75 6.83 -8.94
CA LEU A 193 11.08 6.60 -10.35
C LEU A 193 12.59 6.47 -10.57
N LYS A 194 13.39 7.34 -9.94
CA LYS A 194 14.87 7.26 -9.99
C LYS A 194 15.40 5.98 -9.35
N SER A 195 14.68 5.45 -8.38
CA SER A 195 15.02 4.20 -7.68
C SER A 195 14.57 2.95 -8.45
N GLY A 196 14.14 3.07 -9.71
CA GLY A 196 13.77 1.91 -10.53
C GLY A 196 12.40 1.32 -10.20
N PHE A 197 11.50 2.12 -9.64
CA PHE A 197 10.09 1.79 -9.51
C PHE A 197 9.25 2.46 -10.60
N TRP A 198 8.04 1.94 -10.82
CA TRP A 198 7.01 2.60 -11.60
C TRP A 198 5.69 2.59 -10.82
N LEU A 199 4.87 3.63 -11.02
CA LEU A 199 3.58 3.80 -10.34
C LEU A 199 2.54 2.88 -10.99
N SER A 200 2.15 1.82 -10.28
CA SER A 200 1.21 0.82 -10.80
C SER A 200 -0.24 1.14 -10.45
N ASN A 201 -0.47 1.70 -9.26
CA ASN A 201 -1.78 2.16 -8.83
C ASN A 201 -1.68 3.48 -8.08
N LEU A 202 -2.64 4.36 -8.29
CA LEU A 202 -2.76 5.63 -7.59
C LEU A 202 -4.23 5.88 -7.25
N GLU A 203 -4.55 5.83 -5.97
CA GLU A 203 -5.85 6.25 -5.47
C GLU A 203 -5.70 7.63 -4.82
N VAL A 204 -6.50 8.59 -5.26
CA VAL A 204 -6.51 9.94 -4.68
C VAL A 204 -7.58 10.00 -3.61
N GLN A 205 -7.14 10.26 -2.38
CA GLN A 205 -7.99 10.44 -1.22
C GLN A 205 -8.08 11.92 -0.86
N GLY A 206 -9.00 12.26 0.04
CA GLY A 206 -9.15 13.64 0.44
C GLY A 206 -10.29 13.90 1.39
N THR A 207 -10.54 15.18 1.61
CA THR A 207 -11.62 15.65 2.46
C THR A 207 -12.23 16.94 1.92
N VAL A 208 -13.32 17.38 2.53
CA VAL A 208 -13.96 18.66 2.19
C VAL A 208 -13.07 19.81 2.66
N LYS A 209 -12.76 20.73 1.73
CA LYS A 209 -12.04 21.98 2.03
C LYS A 209 -13.02 23.02 2.58
N MET A 210 -13.29 22.93 3.88
CA MET A 210 -14.10 23.88 4.63
C MET A 210 -13.65 23.88 6.08
N ARG A 211 -13.58 25.05 6.71
CA ARG A 211 -13.28 25.18 8.14
C ARG A 211 -14.44 24.67 8.99
N SER A 212 -14.16 24.02 10.11
CA SER A 212 -15.18 23.62 11.09
C SER A 212 -16.03 24.80 11.59
N SER A 213 -15.46 26.00 11.71
CA SER A 213 -16.18 27.22 12.07
C SER A 213 -17.20 27.66 11.02
N THR A 214 -16.86 27.49 9.74
CA THR A 214 -17.77 27.79 8.62
C THR A 214 -18.95 26.83 8.65
N LEU A 215 -18.69 25.53 8.81
CA LEU A 215 -19.75 24.54 8.95
C LEU A 215 -20.67 24.86 10.14
N ARG A 216 -20.12 25.17 11.32
CA ARG A 216 -20.94 25.58 12.48
C ARG A 216 -21.83 26.78 12.20
N ARG A 217 -21.32 27.79 11.46
CA ARG A 217 -22.11 28.96 11.07
C ARG A 217 -23.24 28.58 10.11
N LEU A 218 -22.97 27.74 9.11
CA LEU A 218 -24.00 27.29 8.18
C LEU A 218 -25.09 26.47 8.90
N LYS A 219 -24.72 25.56 9.81
CA LYS A 219 -25.67 24.83 10.66
C LYS A 219 -26.54 25.73 11.52
N SER A 220 -26.00 26.86 12.01
CA SER A 220 -26.80 27.84 12.76
C SER A 220 -27.84 28.57 11.91
N MET A 221 -27.63 28.62 10.58
CA MET A 221 -28.56 29.22 9.62
C MET A 221 -29.54 28.21 9.03
N GLU A 222 -29.16 26.94 8.98
CA GLU A 222 -29.95 25.82 8.47
C GLU A 222 -29.98 24.69 9.51
N PRO A 223 -30.97 24.69 10.43
CA PRO A 223 -31.05 23.73 11.53
C PRO A 223 -31.60 22.35 11.10
N ASP A 224 -31.92 22.14 9.82
CA ASP A 224 -32.36 20.84 9.30
C ASP A 224 -31.28 19.76 9.50
N PRO A 225 -31.56 18.65 10.20
CA PRO A 225 -30.63 17.53 10.32
C PRO A 225 -30.14 16.96 8.98
N ALA A 226 -30.91 17.09 7.89
CA ALA A 226 -30.47 16.67 6.56
C ALA A 226 -29.31 17.52 6.02
N PHE A 227 -29.17 18.77 6.48
CA PHE A 227 -28.08 19.66 6.10
C PHE A 227 -26.73 19.12 6.57
N ASP A 228 -26.67 18.50 7.75
CA ASP A 228 -25.42 17.95 8.29
C ASP A 228 -24.82 16.89 7.37
N GLN A 229 -25.65 15.96 6.91
CA GLN A 229 -25.23 14.92 5.99
C GLN A 229 -24.85 15.52 4.63
N ALA A 230 -25.62 16.49 4.13
CA ALA A 230 -25.32 17.15 2.86
C ALA A 230 -23.99 17.93 2.92
N ALA A 231 -23.73 18.67 4.00
CA ALA A 231 -22.56 19.52 4.17
C ALA A 231 -21.25 18.73 4.30
N THR A 232 -21.29 17.50 4.81
CA THR A 232 -20.11 16.60 4.85
C THR A 232 -19.97 15.75 3.59
N SER A 233 -21.00 15.72 2.73
CA SER A 233 -21.01 14.95 1.48
C SER A 233 -20.78 15.81 0.24
N ILE A 234 -20.44 17.10 0.42
CA ILE A 234 -20.05 17.97 -0.68
C ILE A 234 -18.71 17.54 -1.28
N LYS A 235 -18.32 18.19 -2.38
CA LYS A 235 -17.12 17.86 -3.14
C LYS A 235 -15.88 17.72 -2.25
N ILE A 236 -15.27 16.54 -2.32
CA ILE A 236 -13.98 16.23 -1.71
C ILE A 236 -12.85 16.86 -2.53
N SER A 237 -11.91 17.50 -1.84
CA SER A 237 -10.66 18.00 -2.41
C SER A 237 -9.55 16.98 -2.15
N PRO A 238 -8.65 16.72 -3.11
CA PRO A 238 -7.49 15.86 -2.91
C PRO A 238 -6.66 16.33 -1.70
N GLY A 239 -6.32 15.38 -0.83
CA GLY A 239 -5.53 15.62 0.37
C GLY A 239 -4.30 14.74 0.46
N TRP A 240 -4.39 13.49 0.02
CA TRP A 240 -3.29 12.53 0.01
C TRP A 240 -3.56 11.45 -1.04
N VAL A 241 -2.64 10.51 -1.19
CA VAL A 241 -2.80 9.39 -2.12
C VAL A 241 -2.39 8.08 -1.50
N ASN A 242 -3.04 6.99 -1.92
CA ASN A 242 -2.53 5.63 -1.74
C ASN A 242 -1.82 5.24 -3.04
N ALA A 243 -0.48 5.26 -3.02
CA ALA A 243 0.34 5.03 -4.21
C ALA A 243 1.06 3.69 -4.12
N ARG A 244 0.83 2.81 -5.10
CA ARG A 244 1.55 1.54 -5.23
C ARG A 244 2.57 1.61 -6.34
N TYR A 245 3.74 1.08 -6.04
CA TYR A 245 4.85 0.99 -6.96
C TYR A 245 5.35 -0.44 -7.06
N LEU A 246 5.67 -0.86 -8.28
CA LEU A 246 6.33 -2.13 -8.56
C LEU A 246 7.72 -1.88 -9.14
N ARG A 247 8.66 -2.77 -8.85
CA ARG A 247 10.02 -2.66 -9.38
C ARG A 247 10.01 -2.88 -10.89
N THR A 248 10.81 -2.10 -11.64
CA THR A 248 10.87 -2.22 -13.10
C THR A 248 11.69 -3.43 -13.55
N LEU A 249 11.42 -3.95 -14.74
CA LEU A 249 12.25 -4.97 -15.38
C LEU A 249 13.68 -4.50 -15.62
N SER A 250 13.88 -3.22 -15.96
CA SER A 250 15.21 -2.64 -16.15
C SER A 250 16.05 -2.71 -14.88
N TRP A 251 15.45 -2.47 -13.71
CA TRP A 251 16.11 -2.61 -12.43
C TRP A 251 16.50 -4.06 -12.14
N LEU A 252 15.57 -5.00 -12.38
CA LEU A 252 15.84 -6.42 -12.22
C LEU A 252 16.98 -6.89 -13.14
N ALA A 253 16.99 -6.45 -14.40
CA ALA A 253 17.99 -6.82 -15.39
C ALA A 253 19.41 -6.34 -15.04
N GLN A 254 19.52 -5.18 -14.36
CA GLN A 254 20.81 -4.61 -13.93
C GLN A 254 21.32 -5.21 -12.62
N GLY A 255 20.43 -5.77 -11.80
CA GLY A 255 20.78 -6.38 -10.51
C GLY A 255 20.93 -7.90 -10.55
N ASP A 256 21.44 -8.45 -9.45
CA ASP A 256 21.57 -9.90 -9.25
C ASP A 256 20.28 -10.53 -8.70
N PHE A 257 19.20 -10.48 -9.49
CA PHE A 257 17.90 -11.04 -9.10
C PHE A 257 17.78 -12.50 -9.51
N SER A 258 17.25 -13.31 -8.60
CA SER A 258 17.06 -14.75 -8.75
C SER A 258 15.73 -15.08 -9.42
N LYS A 259 15.55 -16.35 -9.83
CA LYS A 259 14.25 -16.89 -10.28
C LYS A 259 13.11 -16.54 -9.30
N ARG A 260 13.37 -16.64 -7.99
CA ARG A 260 12.40 -16.35 -6.94
C ARG A 260 11.91 -14.91 -6.97
N ASP A 261 12.79 -13.95 -7.24
CA ASP A 261 12.41 -12.53 -7.22
C ASP A 261 11.49 -12.18 -8.39
N TYR A 262 11.74 -12.76 -9.56
CA TYR A 262 10.85 -12.64 -10.72
C TYR A 262 9.49 -13.28 -10.45
N VAL A 263 9.45 -14.47 -9.84
CA VAL A 263 8.20 -15.14 -9.47
C VAL A 263 7.40 -14.31 -8.46
N VAL A 264 8.04 -13.78 -7.42
CA VAL A 264 7.35 -12.97 -6.41
C VAL A 264 6.84 -11.65 -6.99
N LEU A 265 7.65 -10.96 -7.80
CA LEU A 265 7.19 -9.75 -8.47
C LEU A 265 6.05 -10.03 -9.47
N TRP A 266 6.06 -11.19 -10.14
CA TRP A 266 4.96 -11.62 -11.00
C TRP A 266 3.67 -11.85 -10.20
N VAL A 267 3.76 -12.51 -9.05
CA VAL A 267 2.63 -12.67 -8.13
C VAL A 267 2.10 -11.29 -7.70
N PHE A 268 2.97 -10.36 -7.33
CA PHE A 268 2.56 -8.99 -6.94
C PHE A 268 1.88 -8.25 -8.09
N ALA A 269 2.40 -8.36 -9.31
CA ALA A 269 1.77 -7.80 -10.50
C ALA A 269 0.38 -8.39 -10.76
N CYS A 270 0.20 -9.70 -10.55
CA CYS A 270 -1.12 -10.33 -10.64
C CYS A 270 -2.09 -9.87 -9.55
N LEU A 271 -1.61 -9.72 -8.30
CA LEU A 271 -2.41 -9.17 -7.19
C LEU A 271 -2.88 -7.74 -7.46
N ASP A 272 -2.03 -6.93 -8.09
CA ASP A 272 -2.33 -5.56 -8.51
C ASP A 272 -3.07 -5.47 -9.87
N ALA A 273 -3.48 -6.61 -10.43
CA ALA A 273 -4.12 -6.73 -11.73
C ALA A 273 -3.34 -6.12 -12.92
N GLN A 274 -2.02 -5.97 -12.79
CA GLN A 274 -1.09 -5.52 -13.83
C GLN A 274 -0.71 -6.68 -14.76
N LEU A 275 -1.71 -7.26 -15.43
CA LEU A 275 -1.56 -8.51 -16.18
C LEU A 275 -0.61 -8.43 -17.37
N GLY A 276 -0.50 -7.25 -18.00
CA GLY A 276 0.48 -7.00 -19.07
C GLY A 276 1.91 -7.09 -18.53
N PHE A 277 2.16 -6.41 -17.41
CA PHE A 277 3.46 -6.44 -16.73
C PHE A 277 3.80 -7.85 -16.19
N ALA A 278 2.80 -8.59 -15.69
CA ALA A 278 2.97 -10.01 -15.36
C ALA A 278 3.38 -10.84 -16.60
N GLY A 279 2.82 -10.54 -17.77
CA GLY A 279 3.27 -11.11 -19.04
C GLY A 279 4.75 -10.82 -19.34
N ASP A 280 5.16 -9.55 -19.23
CA ASP A 280 6.55 -9.13 -19.47
C ASP A 280 7.52 -9.82 -18.49
N LEU A 281 7.15 -9.95 -17.21
CA LEU A 281 7.94 -10.67 -16.20
C LEU A 281 8.14 -12.14 -16.55
N ALA A 282 7.12 -12.81 -17.08
CA ALA A 282 7.21 -14.21 -17.47
C ALA A 282 8.11 -14.41 -18.70
N VAL A 283 8.03 -13.49 -19.68
CA VAL A 283 8.91 -13.50 -20.86
C VAL A 283 10.36 -13.20 -20.47
N GLU A 284 10.60 -12.19 -19.63
CA GLU A 284 11.96 -11.84 -19.21
C GLU A 284 12.57 -12.92 -18.30
N TYR A 285 11.77 -13.59 -17.47
CA TYR A 285 12.20 -14.79 -16.74
C TYR A 285 12.73 -15.86 -17.70
N GLU A 286 11.95 -16.23 -18.73
CA GLU A 286 12.33 -17.27 -19.69
C GLU A 286 13.60 -16.90 -20.46
N LYS A 287 13.71 -15.63 -20.86
CA LYS A 287 14.90 -15.11 -21.53
C LYS A 287 16.15 -15.18 -20.64
N ARG A 288 16.02 -14.89 -19.34
CA ARG A 288 17.16 -14.82 -18.41
C ARG A 288 17.58 -16.18 -17.88
N PHE A 289 16.62 -17.07 -17.60
CA PHE A 289 16.88 -18.33 -16.91
C PHE A 289 16.57 -19.59 -17.73
N GLY A 290 16.13 -19.41 -18.98
CA GLY A 290 15.63 -20.48 -19.83
C GLY A 290 14.18 -20.85 -19.53
N GLN A 291 13.59 -21.60 -20.45
CA GLN A 291 12.23 -22.12 -20.28
C GLN A 291 12.20 -23.27 -19.27
N ASP A 292 11.28 -23.21 -18.33
CA ASP A 292 11.02 -24.28 -17.36
C ASP A 292 9.52 -24.36 -17.04
N ASP A 293 9.14 -25.22 -16.08
CA ASP A 293 7.74 -25.35 -15.67
C ASP A 293 7.18 -24.06 -15.06
N THR A 294 8.04 -23.28 -14.39
CA THR A 294 7.66 -22.00 -13.78
C THR A 294 7.37 -20.96 -14.85
N SER A 295 8.24 -20.79 -15.85
CA SER A 295 8.03 -19.83 -16.94
C SER A 295 6.77 -20.17 -17.74
N ARG A 296 6.58 -21.46 -18.08
CA ARG A 296 5.38 -21.95 -18.78
C ARG A 296 4.11 -21.69 -17.98
N PHE A 297 4.16 -21.93 -16.67
CA PHE A 297 3.04 -21.65 -15.78
C PHE A 297 2.70 -20.17 -15.75
N MET A 298 3.67 -19.29 -15.47
CA MET A 298 3.49 -17.84 -15.41
C MET A 298 2.91 -17.28 -16.73
N LEU A 299 3.44 -17.70 -17.88
CA LEU A 299 2.93 -17.31 -19.20
C LEU A 299 1.48 -17.79 -19.40
N SER A 300 1.20 -19.04 -19.06
CA SER A 300 -0.13 -19.63 -19.25
C SER A 300 -1.21 -18.94 -18.40
N GLU A 301 -0.88 -18.59 -17.16
CA GLU A 301 -1.81 -17.88 -16.27
C GLU A 301 -2.00 -16.41 -16.70
N ALA A 302 -0.93 -15.72 -17.10
CA ALA A 302 -1.03 -14.36 -17.65
C ALA A 302 -1.94 -14.33 -18.89
N LEU A 303 -1.73 -15.26 -19.85
CA LEU A 303 -2.57 -15.40 -21.03
C LEU A 303 -4.04 -15.72 -20.67
N ARG A 304 -4.27 -16.62 -19.71
CA ARG A 304 -5.61 -16.98 -19.27
C ARG A 304 -6.34 -15.80 -18.64
N ALA A 305 -5.66 -15.04 -17.79
CA ALA A 305 -6.20 -13.86 -17.13
C ALA A 305 -6.57 -12.77 -18.17
N ILE A 306 -5.69 -12.49 -19.13
CA ILE A 306 -5.94 -11.52 -20.20
C ILE A 306 -7.14 -11.93 -21.07
N ARG A 307 -7.21 -13.20 -21.51
CA ARG A 307 -8.32 -13.71 -22.34
C ARG A 307 -9.67 -13.57 -21.64
N ARG A 308 -9.72 -13.83 -20.33
CA ARG A 308 -10.97 -13.72 -19.54
C ARG A 308 -11.48 -12.29 -19.49
N LEU A 309 -10.61 -11.31 -19.25
CA LEU A 309 -11.00 -9.90 -19.29
C LEU A 309 -11.56 -9.51 -20.67
N GLY A 310 -10.96 -10.01 -21.75
CA GLY A 310 -11.50 -9.88 -23.10
C GLY A 310 -12.93 -10.40 -23.22
N SER A 311 -13.18 -11.64 -22.79
CA SER A 311 -14.52 -12.25 -22.85
C SER A 311 -15.58 -11.56 -21.98
N GLN A 312 -15.22 -11.08 -20.79
CA GLN A 312 -16.14 -10.37 -19.90
C GLN A 312 -16.57 -9.02 -20.48
N ARG A 313 -15.61 -8.26 -21.04
CA ARG A 313 -15.90 -6.99 -21.71
C ARG A 313 -16.85 -7.19 -22.89
N GLN A 314 -16.62 -8.23 -23.68
CA GLN A 314 -17.49 -8.58 -24.79
C GLN A 314 -18.91 -8.91 -24.31
N SER A 315 -19.06 -9.73 -23.26
CA SER A 315 -20.36 -10.06 -22.67
C SER A 315 -21.12 -8.84 -22.12
N VAL A 316 -20.42 -7.90 -21.47
CA VAL A 316 -21.03 -6.64 -20.97
C VAL A 316 -21.48 -5.77 -22.14
N PHE A 317 -20.65 -5.65 -23.18
CA PHE A 317 -20.97 -4.89 -24.39
C PHE A 317 -22.18 -5.48 -25.13
N ASP A 318 -22.24 -6.81 -25.26
CA ASP A 318 -23.36 -7.52 -25.88
C ASP A 318 -24.66 -7.32 -25.10
N LYS A 319 -24.61 -7.36 -23.76
CA LYS A 319 -25.77 -7.04 -22.88
C LYS A 319 -26.21 -5.59 -23.03
N ALA A 320 -25.27 -4.64 -23.07
CA ALA A 320 -25.58 -3.22 -23.26
C ALA A 320 -26.22 -2.94 -24.63
N LYS A 321 -25.74 -3.61 -25.69
CA LYS A 321 -26.30 -3.52 -27.05
C LYS A 321 -27.71 -4.13 -27.14
N ALA A 322 -27.98 -5.20 -26.39
CA ALA A 322 -29.31 -5.79 -26.30
C ALA A 322 -30.32 -4.91 -25.54
N LEU A 323 -29.86 -4.14 -24.54
CA LEU A 323 -30.68 -3.22 -23.74
C LEU A 323 -30.92 -1.87 -24.44
N PHE A 324 -29.98 -1.41 -25.28
CA PHE A 324 -30.10 -0.20 -26.07
C PHE A 324 -29.84 -0.49 -27.56
N PRO A 325 -30.81 -1.09 -28.27
CA PRO A 325 -30.70 -1.25 -29.72
C PRO A 325 -30.80 0.15 -30.35
N PHE A 326 -29.64 0.77 -30.62
CA PHE A 326 -29.56 1.97 -31.43
C PHE A 326 -30.22 1.68 -32.79
N ARG A 327 -31.44 2.20 -32.99
CA ARG A 327 -32.01 2.40 -34.32
C ARG A 327 -31.29 3.58 -34.95
N LEU A 328 -30.19 3.32 -35.64
CA LEU A 328 -29.68 4.23 -36.65
C LEU A 328 -30.65 4.15 -37.85
N LYS A 329 -31.37 5.25 -38.08
CA LYS A 329 -31.94 5.58 -39.40
C LYS A 329 -30.83 6.17 -40.26
#